data_AF-X0XJ87-F1
#
_entry.id   AF-X0XJ87-F1
#
_cell.length_a   1.000
_cell.length_b   1.000
_cell.length_c   1.000
_cell.angle_alpha   90.00
_cell.angle_beta   90.00
_cell.angle_gamma   90.00
#
_symmetry.space_group_name_H-M   'P 1'
#
loop_
_entity.id
_entity.type
_entity.pdbx_description
1 polymer ?
#
loop_
_entity_poly.entity_id
_entity_poly.type
_entity_poly.pdbx_seq_one_letter_code
_entity_poly.pdbx_strand_id
1 'polypeptide(L)'
;MSPQEKRSGKEELDAFQTASQNSLFPKLIYSKHYINDLLDMPDDYEAHITFLFDAFPVSVNTAEPIEDRRSNYLFGILYEYINYFSSQDGNIFWKRQISPKKGIDIDDSSPVHEIMTNLYWLYSKYSGVISSDGIQTGQVPTIYLSLGSTEKNLISQVHQSSDWVLTIDRNFGLEYMDSPYDDYCPVYLIDYQPEYLSEVGHRLIISTQHLTEVQQFVKPVLENLDIPSNPEIIEKIIHALRS
;
A
#
# COMPACT_ATOMS: atom_id res chain seq x y z
N MET A 1 9.76 34.32 -1.12
CA MET A 1 10.78 33.90 -2.09
C MET A 1 11.22 35.08 -2.94
N SER A 2 12.52 35.39 -2.93
CA SER A 2 13.10 36.43 -3.76
C SER A 2 13.12 36.00 -5.24
N PRO A 3 13.17 36.94 -6.20
CA PRO A 3 13.30 36.63 -7.63
C PRO A 3 14.57 35.83 -7.98
N GLN A 4 15.60 35.85 -7.13
CA GLN A 4 16.84 35.09 -7.31
C GLN A 4 16.66 33.62 -6.93
N GLU A 5 15.91 33.31 -5.86
CA GLU A 5 15.62 31.94 -5.44
C GLU A 5 14.76 31.20 -6.49
N LYS A 6 13.79 31.91 -7.10
CA LYS A 6 12.99 31.36 -8.22
C LYS A 6 13.80 31.10 -9.50
N ARG A 7 14.91 31.82 -9.70
CA ARG A 7 15.81 31.59 -10.85
C ARG A 7 16.78 30.44 -10.59
N SER A 8 17.36 30.36 -9.39
CA SER A 8 18.22 29.23 -8.98
C SER A 8 17.50 27.90 -9.09
N GLY A 9 16.27 27.80 -8.55
CA GLY A 9 15.49 26.57 -8.63
C GLY A 9 15.10 26.16 -10.05
N LYS A 10 15.01 27.10 -11.00
CA LYS A 10 14.73 26.80 -12.41
C LYS A 10 15.99 26.32 -13.16
N GLU A 11 17.12 26.96 -12.90
CA GLU A 11 18.42 26.55 -13.46
C GLU A 11 18.88 25.19 -12.91
N GLU A 12 18.62 24.91 -11.63
CA GLU A 12 18.87 23.60 -11.01
C GLU A 12 17.96 22.50 -11.57
N LEU A 13 16.68 22.81 -11.85
CA LEU A 13 15.75 21.88 -12.50
C LEU A 13 16.17 21.57 -13.95
N ASP A 14 16.51 22.61 -14.73
CA ASP A 14 17.01 22.46 -16.10
C ASP A 14 18.34 21.70 -16.11
N ALA A 15 19.18 21.90 -15.10
CA ALA A 15 20.37 21.10 -14.89
C ALA A 15 19.98 19.63 -14.65
N PHE A 16 19.01 19.29 -13.81
CA PHE A 16 18.62 17.89 -13.59
C PHE A 16 18.11 17.17 -14.85
N GLN A 17 17.49 17.91 -15.78
CA GLN A 17 16.99 17.38 -17.04
C GLN A 17 18.07 17.11 -18.09
N THR A 18 19.26 17.67 -17.91
CA THR A 18 20.40 17.45 -18.81
C THR A 18 21.32 16.37 -18.25
N ALA A 19 21.83 15.47 -19.09
CA ALA A 19 22.81 14.47 -18.63
C ALA A 19 24.05 15.16 -18.04
N SER A 20 24.65 14.55 -17.01
CA SER A 20 25.92 15.07 -16.48
C SER A 20 26.99 15.03 -17.57
N GLN A 21 27.74 16.12 -17.73
CA GLN A 21 28.89 16.15 -18.65
C GLN A 21 30.06 15.31 -18.11
N ASN A 22 30.05 14.96 -16.82
CA ASN A 22 31.09 14.19 -16.17
C ASN A 22 30.52 12.88 -15.62
N SER A 23 30.96 11.76 -16.17
CA SER A 23 30.53 10.42 -15.75
C SER A 23 30.94 10.06 -14.31
N LEU A 24 31.90 10.77 -13.71
CA LEU A 24 32.30 10.60 -12.31
C LEU A 24 31.34 11.27 -11.31
N PHE A 25 30.47 12.16 -11.79
CA PHE A 25 29.45 12.83 -10.98
C PHE A 25 28.08 12.66 -11.66
N PRO A 26 27.57 11.41 -11.71
CA PRO A 26 26.22 11.18 -12.19
C PRO A 26 25.22 11.88 -11.27
N LYS A 27 24.14 12.42 -11.85
CA LYS A 27 23.05 13.08 -11.10
C LYS A 27 22.13 12.08 -10.39
N LEU A 28 22.15 10.83 -10.88
CA LEU A 28 21.42 9.71 -10.32
C LEU A 28 22.32 8.48 -10.35
N ILE A 29 22.46 7.83 -9.21
CA ILE A 29 23.06 6.51 -9.10
C ILE A 29 21.93 5.56 -8.75
N TYR A 30 21.88 4.41 -9.41
CA TYR A 30 20.96 3.35 -9.06
C TYR A 30 21.74 2.07 -8.85
N SER A 31 21.23 1.24 -7.97
CA SER A 31 21.74 -0.10 -7.73
C SER A 31 20.57 -1.06 -7.58
N LYS A 32 20.85 -2.36 -7.75
CA LYS A 32 19.88 -3.43 -7.57
C LYS A 32 20.55 -4.52 -6.73
N HIS A 33 19.93 -4.84 -5.61
CA HIS A 33 20.45 -5.80 -4.64
C HIS A 33 19.40 -6.87 -4.34
N TYR A 34 19.84 -7.98 -3.76
CA TYR A 34 18.90 -8.94 -3.20
C TYR A 34 18.38 -8.41 -1.87
N ILE A 35 17.12 -8.72 -1.55
CA ILE A 35 16.50 -8.35 -0.27
C ILE A 35 17.33 -8.91 0.90
N ASN A 36 17.87 -10.12 0.75
CA ASN A 36 18.69 -10.74 1.80
C ASN A 36 19.98 -9.95 2.08
N ASP A 37 20.64 -9.41 1.05
CA ASP A 37 21.87 -8.64 1.25
C ASP A 37 21.60 -7.38 2.09
N LEU A 38 20.48 -6.71 1.82
CA LEU A 38 20.00 -5.57 2.61
C LEU A 38 19.71 -5.95 4.06
N LEU A 39 19.06 -7.10 4.28
CA LEU A 39 18.71 -7.56 5.63
C LEU A 39 19.95 -7.98 6.44
N ASP A 40 21.00 -8.46 5.76
CA ASP A 40 22.26 -8.88 6.38
C ASP A 40 23.18 -7.70 6.72
N MET A 41 23.23 -6.66 5.86
CA MET A 41 24.13 -5.50 6.00
C MET A 41 23.42 -4.17 5.67
N PRO A 42 22.41 -3.74 6.45
CA PRO A 42 21.56 -2.59 6.10
C PRO A 42 22.32 -1.26 5.96
N ASP A 43 23.37 -1.06 6.76
CA ASP A 43 24.20 0.17 6.75
C ASP A 43 24.94 0.38 5.41
N ASP A 44 25.12 -0.66 4.59
CA ASP A 44 25.81 -0.58 3.30
C ASP A 44 24.88 -0.12 2.16
N TYR A 45 23.58 0.08 2.43
CA TYR A 45 22.54 0.35 1.43
C TYR A 45 21.78 1.65 1.66
N GLU A 46 22.47 2.70 2.15
CA GLU A 46 21.90 4.04 2.22
C GLU A 46 21.45 4.55 0.83
N ALA A 47 20.21 5.00 0.73
CA ALA A 47 19.63 5.52 -0.50
C ALA A 47 18.62 6.64 -0.23
N HIS A 48 18.59 7.68 -1.07
CA HIS A 48 17.55 8.71 -0.95
C HIS A 48 16.14 8.14 -1.27
N ILE A 49 16.07 7.21 -2.22
CA ILE A 49 14.80 6.63 -2.68
C ILE A 49 14.98 5.13 -2.85
N THR A 50 14.18 4.34 -2.13
CA THR A 50 14.09 2.89 -2.32
C THR A 50 12.76 2.50 -2.92
N PHE A 51 12.79 1.57 -3.89
CA PHE A 51 11.60 0.98 -4.48
C PHE A 51 11.44 -0.47 -4.03
N LEU A 52 10.28 -0.81 -3.46
CA LEU A 52 9.89 -2.18 -3.14
C LEU A 52 8.82 -2.64 -4.13
N PHE A 53 9.09 -3.68 -4.92
CA PHE A 53 8.17 -4.20 -5.93
C PHE A 53 7.72 -5.61 -5.56
N ASP A 54 6.41 -5.80 -5.33
CA ASP A 54 5.82 -7.09 -4.92
C ASP A 54 6.68 -7.81 -3.86
N ALA A 55 7.18 -7.05 -2.88
CA ALA A 55 8.21 -7.51 -1.94
C ALA A 55 7.65 -8.47 -0.87
N PHE A 56 6.32 -8.51 -0.72
CA PHE A 56 5.66 -9.27 0.33
C PHE A 56 5.05 -10.55 -0.24
N PRO A 57 5.39 -11.72 0.33
CA PRO A 57 4.88 -12.99 -0.17
C PRO A 57 3.38 -13.10 0.06
N VAL A 58 2.69 -13.65 -0.94
CA VAL A 58 1.27 -13.97 -0.86
C VAL A 58 1.05 -15.47 -0.95
N SER A 59 0.02 -15.94 -0.27
CA SER A 59 -0.47 -17.31 -0.35
C SER A 59 -1.91 -17.32 -0.84
N VAL A 60 -2.31 -18.40 -1.50
CA VAL A 60 -3.70 -18.63 -1.89
C VAL A 60 -4.19 -19.80 -1.05
N ASN A 61 -5.14 -19.51 -0.17
CA ASN A 61 -5.76 -20.48 0.73
C ASN A 61 -7.28 -20.36 0.62
N THR A 62 -7.99 -21.20 1.36
CA THR A 62 -9.44 -21.10 1.53
C THR A 62 -9.78 -20.36 2.82
N ALA A 63 -10.87 -19.60 2.82
CA ALA A 63 -11.37 -18.89 3.99
C ALA A 63 -12.90 -18.86 4.01
N GLU A 64 -13.47 -18.61 5.18
CA GLU A 64 -14.90 -18.24 5.26
C GLU A 64 -15.16 -16.95 4.48
N PRO A 65 -16.28 -16.86 3.76
CA PRO A 65 -16.76 -15.63 3.15
C PRO A 65 -16.78 -14.43 4.11
N ILE A 66 -16.51 -13.26 3.55
CA ILE A 66 -16.56 -11.96 4.21
C ILE A 66 -17.97 -11.46 3.95
N GLU A 67 -18.71 -11.25 5.04
CA GLU A 67 -20.14 -11.02 4.95
C GLU A 67 -20.53 -9.54 4.91
N ASP A 68 -19.69 -8.65 5.41
CA ASP A 68 -19.98 -7.22 5.57
C ASP A 68 -19.75 -6.39 4.29
N ARG A 69 -19.18 -7.00 3.25
CA ARG A 69 -18.87 -6.35 1.97
C ARG A 69 -19.48 -7.09 0.79
N ARG A 70 -19.76 -6.36 -0.30
CA ARG A 70 -20.21 -6.92 -1.58
C ARG A 70 -19.10 -6.84 -2.61
N SER A 71 -19.05 -7.84 -3.49
CA SER A 71 -18.03 -7.97 -4.52
C SER A 71 -18.62 -8.02 -5.94
N ASN A 72 -19.91 -7.74 -6.12
CA ASN A 72 -20.60 -7.88 -7.39
C ASN A 72 -21.44 -6.65 -7.70
N TYR A 73 -21.42 -6.28 -8.98
CA TYR A 73 -22.06 -5.09 -9.53
C TYR A 73 -22.62 -5.38 -10.93
N LEU A 74 -23.42 -4.45 -11.45
CA LEU A 74 -23.99 -4.51 -12.81
C LEU A 74 -24.72 -5.85 -13.04
N PHE A 75 -25.65 -6.20 -12.16
CA PHE A 75 -26.44 -7.45 -12.24
C PHE A 75 -25.59 -8.73 -12.24
N GLY A 76 -24.42 -8.69 -11.58
CA GLY A 76 -23.50 -9.82 -11.50
C GLY A 76 -22.65 -10.04 -12.75
N ILE A 77 -22.46 -8.99 -13.56
CA ILE A 77 -21.49 -8.99 -14.67
C ILE A 77 -20.09 -8.64 -14.17
N LEU A 78 -19.99 -7.67 -13.26
CA LEU A 78 -18.73 -7.21 -12.71
C LEU A 78 -18.53 -7.82 -11.33
N TYR A 79 -17.39 -8.48 -11.13
CA TYR A 79 -16.95 -8.99 -9.84
C TYR A 79 -15.63 -8.35 -9.47
N GLU A 80 -15.57 -7.90 -8.22
CA GLU A 80 -14.47 -7.12 -7.69
C GLU A 80 -13.88 -7.74 -6.43
N TYR A 81 -12.57 -7.63 -6.21
CA TYR A 81 -11.96 -8.08 -4.97
C TYR A 81 -12.33 -7.15 -3.81
N ILE A 82 -12.97 -7.71 -2.79
CA ILE A 82 -13.07 -7.04 -1.50
C ILE A 82 -11.80 -7.31 -0.70
N ASN A 83 -11.23 -6.24 -0.14
CA ASN A 83 -10.08 -6.32 0.75
C ASN A 83 -10.56 -6.34 2.21
N TYR A 84 -9.90 -7.10 3.06
CA TYR A 84 -10.08 -7.08 4.50
C TYR A 84 -8.72 -7.03 5.17
N PHE A 85 -8.55 -6.08 6.08
CA PHE A 85 -7.34 -5.87 6.86
C PHE A 85 -7.62 -6.22 8.32
N SER A 86 -6.64 -6.84 8.98
CA SER A 86 -6.65 -7.07 10.41
C SER A 86 -5.26 -6.88 10.99
N SER A 87 -5.20 -6.17 12.12
CA SER A 87 -4.04 -6.07 13.00
C SER A 87 -4.50 -6.40 14.42
N GLN A 88 -4.27 -7.64 14.86
CA GLN A 88 -4.63 -8.11 16.21
C GLN A 88 -3.50 -8.94 16.81
N ASP A 89 -3.12 -8.64 18.06
CA ASP A 89 -2.06 -9.35 18.79
C ASP A 89 -0.73 -9.46 18.02
N GLY A 90 -0.39 -8.42 17.25
CA GLY A 90 0.80 -8.39 16.39
C GLY A 90 0.69 -9.21 15.11
N ASN A 91 -0.41 -9.93 14.88
CA ASN A 91 -0.71 -10.58 13.62
C ASN A 91 -1.33 -9.58 12.66
N ILE A 92 -0.65 -9.34 11.55
CA ILE A 92 -1.05 -8.35 10.55
C ILE A 92 -1.24 -9.07 9.23
N PHE A 93 -2.44 -8.98 8.67
CA PHE A 93 -2.74 -9.63 7.41
C PHE A 93 -3.81 -8.91 6.61
N TRP A 94 -3.76 -9.14 5.30
CA TRP A 94 -4.78 -8.80 4.34
C TRP A 94 -5.37 -10.07 3.75
N LYS A 95 -6.69 -10.06 3.58
CA LYS A 95 -7.44 -11.04 2.81
C LYS A 95 -8.06 -10.34 1.61
N ARG A 96 -7.96 -10.97 0.43
CA ARG A 96 -8.71 -10.55 -0.76
C ARG A 96 -9.52 -11.72 -1.27
N GLN A 97 -10.79 -11.45 -1.55
CA GLN A 97 -11.71 -12.46 -2.04
C GLN A 97 -12.85 -11.81 -2.81
N ILE A 98 -13.63 -12.63 -3.48
CA ILE A 98 -14.87 -12.24 -4.13
C ILE A 98 -16.01 -12.91 -3.34
N SER A 99 -16.88 -12.10 -2.75
CA SER A 99 -18.03 -12.50 -1.92
C SER A 99 -19.30 -11.80 -2.42
N PRO A 100 -20.00 -12.39 -3.42
CA PRO A 100 -21.12 -11.71 -4.04
C PRO A 100 -22.38 -11.80 -3.19
N LYS A 101 -23.20 -10.75 -3.25
CA LYS A 101 -24.44 -10.58 -2.49
C LYS A 101 -25.67 -10.62 -3.38
N LYS A 102 -26.72 -11.27 -2.88
CA LYS A 102 -28.06 -11.27 -3.48
C LYS A 102 -28.80 -9.98 -3.10
N GLY A 103 -29.85 -9.62 -3.85
CA GLY A 103 -30.86 -8.67 -3.35
C GLY A 103 -30.67 -7.20 -3.70
N ILE A 104 -29.53 -6.80 -4.27
CA ILE A 104 -29.16 -5.37 -4.34
C ILE A 104 -29.43 -4.76 -5.72
N ASP A 105 -29.15 -5.49 -6.80
CA ASP A 105 -29.37 -5.05 -8.19
C ASP A 105 -30.55 -5.83 -8.81
N ILE A 106 -31.68 -5.96 -8.09
CA ILE A 106 -32.83 -6.73 -8.58
C ILE A 106 -33.69 -5.86 -9.52
N ASP A 107 -33.90 -6.38 -10.72
CA ASP A 107 -35.09 -6.07 -11.53
C ASP A 107 -36.10 -7.20 -11.27
N ASP A 108 -37.29 -6.87 -10.76
CA ASP A 108 -38.36 -7.85 -10.48
C ASP A 108 -38.75 -8.67 -11.72
N SER A 109 -38.40 -8.20 -12.92
CA SER A 109 -38.70 -8.88 -14.18
C SER A 109 -37.66 -9.93 -14.61
N SER A 110 -36.45 -9.96 -14.03
CA SER A 110 -35.37 -10.83 -14.49
C SER A 110 -34.48 -11.40 -13.37
N PRO A 111 -34.45 -12.73 -13.18
CA PRO A 111 -33.65 -13.36 -12.11
C PRO A 111 -32.15 -13.51 -12.45
N VAL A 112 -31.66 -12.83 -13.49
CA VAL A 112 -30.27 -13.00 -13.98
C VAL A 112 -29.24 -12.73 -12.89
N HIS A 113 -29.42 -11.67 -12.10
CA HIS A 113 -28.51 -11.33 -10.99
C HIS A 113 -28.40 -12.47 -9.97
N GLU A 114 -29.53 -13.07 -9.61
CA GLU A 114 -29.55 -14.18 -8.66
C GLU A 114 -28.89 -15.43 -9.24
N ILE A 115 -29.16 -15.75 -10.52
CA ILE A 115 -28.53 -16.88 -11.22
C ILE A 115 -27.01 -16.70 -11.26
N MET A 116 -26.53 -15.52 -11.64
CA MET A 116 -25.10 -15.21 -11.70
C MET A 116 -24.43 -15.33 -10.33
N THR A 117 -25.06 -14.75 -9.30
CA THR A 117 -24.56 -14.84 -7.92
C THR A 117 -24.49 -16.29 -7.44
N ASN A 118 -25.54 -17.09 -7.72
CA ASN A 118 -25.57 -18.52 -7.36
C ASN A 118 -24.51 -19.33 -8.10
N LEU A 119 -24.33 -19.08 -9.40
CA LEU A 119 -23.32 -19.74 -10.22
C LEU A 119 -21.92 -19.44 -9.68
N TYR A 120 -21.65 -18.18 -9.33
CA TYR A 120 -20.38 -17.78 -8.73
C TYR A 120 -20.13 -18.48 -7.40
N TRP A 121 -21.13 -18.52 -6.51
CA TRP A 121 -21.03 -19.22 -5.24
C TRP A 121 -20.77 -20.72 -5.41
N LEU A 122 -21.43 -21.35 -6.37
CA LEU A 122 -21.22 -22.75 -6.68
C LEU A 122 -19.78 -23.01 -7.16
N TYR A 123 -19.31 -22.22 -8.13
CA TYR A 123 -17.94 -22.30 -8.65
C TYR A 123 -16.90 -22.07 -7.55
N SER A 124 -17.09 -21.06 -6.72
CA SER A 124 -16.13 -20.69 -5.67
C SER A 124 -16.06 -21.75 -4.57
N LYS A 125 -17.21 -22.28 -4.13
CA LYS A 125 -17.24 -23.37 -3.14
C LYS A 125 -16.59 -24.64 -3.69
N TYR A 126 -16.86 -25.02 -4.93
CA TYR A 126 -16.18 -26.17 -5.53
C TYR A 126 -14.66 -25.95 -5.64
N SER A 127 -14.23 -24.76 -6.05
CA SER A 127 -12.81 -24.40 -6.09
C SER A 127 -12.17 -24.49 -4.70
N GLY A 128 -12.87 -24.04 -3.65
CA GLY A 128 -12.41 -24.16 -2.27
C GLY A 128 -12.34 -25.61 -1.78
N VAL A 129 -13.35 -26.43 -2.08
CA VAL A 129 -13.36 -27.87 -1.74
C VAL A 129 -12.20 -28.59 -2.42
N ILE A 130 -11.97 -28.35 -3.71
CA ILE A 130 -10.88 -28.98 -4.46
C ILE A 130 -9.51 -28.53 -3.90
N SER A 131 -9.36 -27.25 -3.57
CA SER A 131 -8.11 -26.70 -3.03
C SER A 131 -7.80 -27.16 -1.60
N SER A 132 -8.81 -27.65 -0.88
CA SER A 132 -8.69 -28.11 0.52
C SER A 132 -8.80 -29.64 0.65
N ASP A 133 -8.59 -30.40 -0.43
CA ASP A 133 -8.70 -31.86 -0.47
C ASP A 133 -10.04 -32.40 0.09
N GLY A 134 -11.12 -31.63 -0.05
CA GLY A 134 -12.46 -32.01 0.41
C GLY A 134 -12.77 -31.72 1.89
N ILE A 135 -11.85 -31.08 2.62
CA ILE A 135 -12.00 -30.86 4.07
C ILE A 135 -12.93 -29.67 4.37
N GLN A 136 -12.89 -28.62 3.55
CA GLN A 136 -13.60 -27.36 3.84
C GLN A 136 -14.66 -27.06 2.78
N THR A 137 -15.94 -27.30 3.12
CA THR A 137 -17.08 -27.22 2.18
C THR A 137 -17.77 -25.87 2.10
N GLY A 138 -17.50 -24.97 3.05
CA GLY A 138 -18.07 -23.62 3.10
C GLY A 138 -17.15 -22.51 2.58
N GLN A 139 -15.86 -22.82 2.40
CA GLN A 139 -14.83 -21.83 2.18
C GLN A 139 -14.64 -21.47 0.71
N VAL A 140 -14.13 -20.26 0.48
CA VAL A 140 -13.84 -19.71 -0.85
C VAL A 140 -12.35 -19.43 -1.03
N PRO A 141 -11.84 -19.50 -2.26
CA PRO A 141 -10.48 -19.08 -2.58
C PRO A 141 -10.23 -17.65 -2.12
N THR A 142 -9.14 -17.45 -1.39
CA THR A 142 -8.77 -16.21 -0.74
C THR A 142 -7.28 -15.98 -0.90
N ILE A 143 -6.91 -14.78 -1.35
CA ILE A 143 -5.52 -14.34 -1.38
C ILE A 143 -5.19 -13.80 0.01
N TYR A 144 -4.09 -14.28 0.56
CA TYR A 144 -3.59 -13.92 1.88
C TYR A 144 -2.21 -13.29 1.75
N LEU A 145 -2.06 -12.11 2.35
CA LEU A 145 -0.75 -11.51 2.65
C LEU A 145 -0.66 -11.37 4.16
N SER A 146 0.39 -11.90 4.78
CA SER A 146 0.65 -11.76 6.21
C SER A 146 2.03 -11.17 6.43
N LEU A 147 2.16 -10.20 7.34
CA LEU A 147 3.47 -9.70 7.75
C LEU A 147 3.95 -10.48 8.97
N GLY A 148 4.92 -11.36 8.75
CA GLY A 148 5.70 -11.94 9.81
C GLY A 148 6.80 -11.00 10.30
N SER A 149 7.68 -11.51 11.15
CA SER A 149 8.83 -10.75 11.64
C SER A 149 9.78 -10.34 10.52
N THR A 150 9.94 -11.18 9.49
CA THR A 150 10.82 -10.91 8.35
C THR A 150 10.32 -9.72 7.53
N GLU A 151 9.05 -9.70 7.17
CA GLU A 151 8.45 -8.62 6.37
C GLU A 151 8.43 -7.30 7.15
N LYS A 152 8.14 -7.35 8.46
CA LYS A 152 8.22 -6.16 9.33
C LYS A 152 9.65 -5.63 9.45
N ASN A 153 10.63 -6.54 9.59
CA ASN A 153 12.05 -6.15 9.60
C ASN A 153 12.45 -5.52 8.27
N LEU A 154 12.04 -6.09 7.13
CA LEU A 154 12.27 -5.48 5.81
C LEU A 154 11.75 -4.05 5.73
N ILE A 155 10.50 -3.83 6.14
CA ILE A 155 9.91 -2.49 6.17
C ILE A 155 10.76 -1.56 7.04
N SER A 156 11.11 -1.98 8.26
CA SER A 156 11.91 -1.18 9.18
C SER A 156 13.29 -0.84 8.61
N GLN A 157 14.03 -1.82 8.07
CA GLN A 157 15.38 -1.61 7.54
C GLN A 157 15.38 -0.66 6.35
N VAL A 158 14.45 -0.86 5.41
CA VAL A 158 14.33 0.00 4.22
C VAL A 158 13.99 1.45 4.59
N HIS A 159 13.19 1.67 5.63
CA HIS A 159 12.88 3.02 6.10
C HIS A 159 14.01 3.65 6.94
N GLN A 160 14.87 2.85 7.57
CA GLN A 160 16.05 3.34 8.29
C GLN A 160 17.18 3.71 7.33
N SER A 161 17.38 2.93 6.27
CA SER A 161 18.42 3.17 5.28
C SER A 161 17.96 4.08 4.13
N SER A 162 16.74 4.62 4.17
CA SER A 162 16.25 5.49 3.10
C SER A 162 15.43 6.68 3.58
N ASP A 163 15.58 7.80 2.86
CA ASP A 163 14.76 8.97 3.11
C ASP A 163 13.30 8.64 2.76
N TRP A 164 13.05 8.20 1.52
CA TRP A 164 11.72 7.84 1.02
C TRP A 164 11.66 6.40 0.49
N VAL A 165 10.53 5.74 0.74
CA VAL A 165 10.26 4.37 0.30
C VAL A 165 9.01 4.37 -0.56
N LEU A 166 9.14 3.85 -1.77
CA LEU A 166 8.05 3.66 -2.73
C LEU A 166 7.71 2.17 -2.79
N THR A 167 6.59 1.80 -2.20
CA THR A 167 6.10 0.42 -2.21
C THR A 167 5.08 0.25 -3.33
N ILE A 168 5.37 -0.66 -4.24
CA ILE A 168 4.59 -0.98 -5.44
C ILE A 168 4.13 -2.44 -5.32
N ASP A 169 2.92 -2.63 -4.83
CA ASP A 169 2.39 -3.95 -4.47
C ASP A 169 0.87 -4.01 -4.68
N ARG A 170 0.36 -5.19 -5.02
CA ARG A 170 -1.07 -5.43 -5.32
C ARG A 170 -1.90 -5.75 -4.08
N ASN A 171 -1.26 -6.30 -3.05
CA ASN A 171 -1.91 -6.93 -1.90
C ASN A 171 -1.56 -6.24 -0.58
N PHE A 172 -0.41 -5.57 -0.53
CA PHE A 172 -0.03 -4.73 0.59
C PHE A 172 -0.84 -3.43 0.57
N GLY A 173 -1.53 -3.16 1.67
CA GLY A 173 -2.43 -2.01 1.79
C GLY A 173 -1.87 -0.92 2.71
N LEU A 174 -2.40 0.29 2.57
CA LEU A 174 -2.00 1.45 3.37
C LEU A 174 -2.35 1.31 4.85
N GLU A 175 -3.28 0.40 5.20
CA GLU A 175 -3.82 0.27 6.56
C GLU A 175 -2.74 -0.06 7.62
N TYR A 176 -1.64 -0.70 7.20
CA TYR A 176 -0.50 -0.95 8.08
C TYR A 176 0.33 0.31 8.38
N MET A 177 0.47 1.21 7.40
CA MET A 177 1.22 2.46 7.56
C MET A 177 0.37 3.53 8.26
N ASP A 178 -0.94 3.50 8.01
CA ASP A 178 -1.92 4.46 8.52
C ASP A 178 -2.49 4.08 9.90
N SER A 179 -1.93 3.07 10.59
CA SER A 179 -2.41 2.69 11.93
C SER A 179 -1.78 3.58 13.01
N PRO A 180 -2.57 4.42 13.72
CA PRO A 180 -2.01 5.41 14.66
C PRO A 180 -1.49 4.83 15.98
N TYR A 181 -1.84 3.59 16.32
CA TYR A 181 -1.58 2.98 17.64
C TYR A 181 -0.59 1.83 17.61
N ASP A 182 0.03 1.57 16.45
CA ASP A 182 1.05 0.54 16.36
C ASP A 182 2.43 1.17 16.65
N ASP A 183 2.89 1.07 17.89
CA ASP A 183 4.25 1.46 18.30
C ASP A 183 5.33 0.73 17.47
N TYR A 184 4.97 -0.38 16.82
CA TYR A 184 5.85 -1.12 15.92
C TYR A 184 5.95 -0.53 14.50
N CYS A 185 5.18 0.52 14.16
CA CYS A 185 5.18 1.17 12.85
C CYS A 185 5.38 2.71 12.96
N PRO A 186 6.62 3.20 13.12
CA PRO A 186 6.94 4.64 13.16
C PRO A 186 6.98 5.29 11.76
N VAL A 187 6.27 4.72 10.78
CA VAL A 187 6.31 5.17 9.38
C VAL A 187 5.16 6.15 9.12
N TYR A 188 5.49 7.25 8.45
CA TYR A 188 4.56 8.25 7.95
C TYR A 188 4.20 7.97 6.49
N LEU A 189 2.90 7.87 6.20
CA LEU A 189 2.37 7.85 4.85
C LEU A 189 2.42 9.26 4.25
N ILE A 190 3.09 9.43 3.12
CA ILE A 190 3.18 10.71 2.39
C ILE A 190 2.08 10.80 1.34
N ASP A 191 1.99 9.77 0.49
CA ASP A 191 1.03 9.74 -0.62
C ASP A 191 0.62 8.29 -0.92
N TYR A 192 -0.55 8.16 -1.49
CA TYR A 192 -1.12 6.89 -1.90
C TYR A 192 -1.87 7.07 -3.22
N GLN A 193 -1.40 6.36 -4.25
CA GLN A 193 -2.09 6.28 -5.52
C GLN A 193 -2.87 4.97 -5.60
N PRO A 194 -4.22 5.00 -5.48
CA PRO A 194 -5.03 3.80 -5.64
C PRO A 194 -5.03 3.31 -7.09
N GLU A 195 -5.45 2.05 -7.28
CA GLU A 195 -5.69 1.50 -8.61
C GLU A 195 -6.81 2.28 -9.32
N TYR A 196 -6.51 2.80 -10.51
CA TYR A 196 -7.52 3.33 -11.43
C TYR A 196 -7.76 2.27 -12.52
N LEU A 197 -8.97 1.68 -12.53
CA LEU A 197 -9.59 0.93 -13.65
C LEU A 197 -9.34 -0.58 -13.76
N SER A 198 -8.42 -1.21 -13.02
CA SER A 198 -8.30 -2.67 -13.03
C SER A 198 -7.75 -3.20 -11.71
N GLU A 199 -8.56 -3.96 -10.97
CA GLU A 199 -8.33 -4.42 -9.58
C GLU A 199 -7.22 -5.46 -9.36
N VAL A 200 -6.43 -5.69 -10.40
CA VAL A 200 -5.24 -6.54 -10.39
C VAL A 200 -3.99 -5.68 -10.62
N GLY A 201 -4.12 -4.36 -10.44
CA GLY A 201 -3.04 -3.40 -10.64
C GLY A 201 -2.17 -3.24 -9.41
N HIS A 202 -0.91 -2.85 -9.60
CA HIS A 202 -0.06 -2.43 -8.50
C HIS A 202 -0.54 -1.09 -7.94
N ARG A 203 -0.51 -0.96 -6.61
CA ARG A 203 -0.74 0.30 -5.90
C ARG A 203 0.60 0.92 -5.56
N LEU A 204 0.67 2.25 -5.54
CA LEU A 204 1.86 2.96 -5.09
C LEU A 204 1.59 3.58 -3.73
N ILE A 205 2.41 3.22 -2.76
CA ILE A 205 2.46 3.81 -1.43
C ILE A 205 3.81 4.53 -1.30
N ILE A 206 3.78 5.81 -0.94
CA ILE A 206 4.98 6.59 -0.67
C ILE A 206 5.03 6.88 0.83
N SER A 207 6.13 6.51 1.47
CA SER A 207 6.28 6.62 2.92
C SER A 207 7.69 7.00 3.36
N THR A 208 7.80 7.50 4.59
CA THR A 208 9.07 7.86 5.24
C THR A 208 9.01 7.60 6.74
N GLN A 209 10.13 7.30 7.38
CA GLN A 209 10.24 7.26 8.85
C GLN A 209 10.85 8.56 9.42
N HIS A 210 11.32 9.46 8.55
CA HIS A 210 12.01 10.68 8.96
C HIS A 210 10.99 11.80 9.24
N LEU A 211 10.72 12.09 10.52
CA LEU A 211 9.83 13.17 10.92
C LEU A 211 10.25 14.53 10.32
N THR A 212 11.55 14.76 10.16
CA THR A 212 12.09 15.97 9.54
C THR A 212 11.61 16.17 8.11
N GLU A 213 11.50 15.10 7.33
CA GLU A 213 10.97 15.15 5.96
C GLU A 213 9.50 15.60 5.97
N VAL A 214 8.68 14.97 6.81
CA VAL A 214 7.26 15.32 6.95
C VAL A 214 7.10 16.78 7.42
N GLN A 215 7.92 17.23 8.36
CA GLN A 215 7.92 18.61 8.83
C GLN A 215 8.25 19.60 7.69
N GLN A 216 9.19 19.28 6.81
CA GLN A 216 9.54 20.11 5.67
C GLN A 216 8.38 20.25 4.67
N PHE A 217 7.57 19.20 4.49
CA PHE A 217 6.36 19.26 3.65
C PHE A 217 5.24 20.07 4.28
N VAL A 218 5.00 19.90 5.58
CA VAL A 218 3.85 20.53 6.28
C VAL A 218 4.12 22.00 6.57
N LYS A 219 5.36 22.38 6.89
CA LYS A 219 5.76 23.76 7.22
C LYS A 219 5.27 24.82 6.22
N PRO A 220 5.52 24.72 4.90
CA PRO A 220 5.05 25.73 3.95
C PRO A 220 3.52 25.82 3.88
N VAL A 221 2.81 24.71 4.13
CA VAL A 221 1.33 24.70 4.17
C VAL A 221 0.83 25.48 5.38
N LEU A 222 1.42 25.28 6.56
CA LEU A 222 1.04 26.00 7.77
C LEU A 222 1.36 27.49 7.67
N GLU A 223 2.52 27.84 7.10
CA GLU A 223 2.90 29.23 6.85
C GLU A 223 1.92 29.92 5.88
N ASN A 224 1.43 29.22 4.85
CA ASN A 224 0.39 29.74 3.95
C ASN A 224 -0.99 29.89 4.62
N LEU A 225 -1.25 29.16 5.70
CA LEU A 225 -2.49 29.22 6.47
C LEU A 225 -2.40 30.16 7.69
N ASP A 226 -1.30 30.89 7.83
CA ASP A 226 -0.99 31.74 9.00
C ASP A 226 -1.00 30.98 10.34
N ILE A 227 -0.72 29.67 10.32
CA ILE A 227 -0.63 28.81 11.51
C ILE A 227 0.83 28.78 11.99
N PRO A 228 1.10 28.91 13.31
CA PRO A 228 2.46 28.83 13.84
C PRO A 228 3.18 27.51 13.47
N SER A 229 4.32 27.62 12.79
CA SER A 229 5.13 26.49 12.30
C SER A 229 6.26 26.07 13.26
N ASN A 230 6.04 26.18 14.57
CA ASN A 230 6.99 25.70 15.59
C ASN A 230 7.05 24.15 15.55
N PRO A 231 8.24 23.50 15.58
CA PRO A 231 8.35 22.04 15.49
C PRO A 231 7.40 21.25 16.41
N GLU A 232 7.22 21.66 17.66
CA GLU A 232 6.29 21.00 18.60
C GLU A 232 4.82 21.04 18.14
N ILE A 233 4.41 22.12 17.46
CA ILE A 233 3.05 22.28 16.94
C ILE A 233 2.88 21.44 15.68
N ILE A 234 3.88 21.45 14.79
CA ILE A 234 3.89 20.63 13.59
C ILE A 234 3.79 19.14 13.95
N GLU A 235 4.59 18.68 14.90
CA GLU A 235 4.56 17.29 15.38
C GLU A 235 3.19 16.89 15.92
N LYS A 236 2.57 17.75 16.75
CA LYS A 236 1.20 17.51 17.24
C LYS A 236 0.17 17.45 16.12
N ILE A 237 0.28 18.31 15.10
CA ILE A 237 -0.62 18.31 13.95
C ILE A 237 -0.41 17.04 13.12
N ILE A 238 0.83 16.64 12.86
CA ILE A 238 1.13 15.41 12.12
C ILE A 238 0.54 14.20 12.84
N HIS A 239 0.72 14.09 14.17
CA HIS A 239 0.11 13.02 14.95
C HIS A 239 -1.42 13.06 14.93
N ALA A 240 -2.02 14.25 14.92
CA ALA A 240 -3.46 14.42 14.80
C ALA A 240 -4.00 14.08 13.39
N LEU A 241 -3.18 14.19 12.34
CA LEU A 241 -3.56 13.80 10.98
C LEU A 241 -3.52 12.27 10.75
N ARG A 242 -2.88 11.52 11.66
CA ARG A 242 -2.87 10.05 11.63
C ARG A 242 -4.18 9.42 12.15
N SER A 243 -5.15 10.23 12.59
CA SER A 243 -6.41 9.77 13.23
C SER A 243 -7.61 9.76 12.32
#